data_AF-A0A3M0BJL3-F1
#
_entry.id   AF-A0A3M0BJL3-F1
#
_cell.length_a   1.000
_cell.length_b   1.000
_cell.length_c   1.000
_cell.angle_alpha   90.00
_cell.angle_beta   90.00
_cell.angle_gamma   90.00
#
_symmetry.space_group_name_H-M   'P 1'
#
loop_
_entity.id
_entity.type
_entity.pdbx_description
1 polymer ?
#
loop_
_entity_poly.entity_id
_entity_poly.type
_entity_poly.pdbx_seq_one_letter_code
_entity_poly.pdbx_strand_id
1 'polypeptide(L)'
;MKDEIFVNFELFIDQKDLKSENLEEGKTIEINPKKIFITVNKVPFYECDIRNYDDILIGRIKKIFDLGESLDIKENVFQKE
;
A
#
# COMPACT_ATOMS: atom_id res chain seq x y z
N MET A 1 -6.71 -33.66 1.53
CA MET A 1 -6.54 -32.42 2.33
C MET A 1 -6.74 -31.26 1.38
N LYS A 2 -7.47 -30.21 1.77
CA LYS A 2 -7.49 -28.98 0.97
C LYS A 2 -6.12 -28.33 1.16
N ASP A 3 -5.43 -28.01 0.07
CA ASP A 3 -4.18 -27.27 0.14
C ASP A 3 -4.49 -25.86 0.65
N GLU A 4 -4.03 -25.54 1.86
CA GLU A 4 -4.12 -24.21 2.42
C GLU A 4 -3.05 -23.34 1.76
N ILE A 5 -3.49 -22.36 0.96
CA ILE A 5 -2.58 -21.40 0.32
C ILE A 5 -2.40 -20.22 1.27
N PHE A 6 -1.19 -20.03 1.77
CA PHE A 6 -0.83 -18.87 2.57
C PHE A 6 -0.58 -17.67 1.66
N VAL A 7 -1.25 -16.57 1.96
CA VAL A 7 -1.18 -15.32 1.20
C VAL A 7 -0.72 -14.22 2.14
N ASN A 8 0.38 -13.55 1.78
CA ASN A 8 0.88 -12.40 2.53
C ASN A 8 0.24 -11.13 1.97
N PHE A 9 -0.54 -10.47 2.81
CA PHE A 9 -1.10 -9.16 2.53
C PHE A 9 -0.18 -8.09 3.15
N GLU A 10 0.21 -7.11 2.34
CA GLU A 10 1.02 -5.99 2.77
C GLU A 10 0.29 -4.69 2.42
N LEU A 11 0.41 -3.69 3.29
CA LEU A 11 -0.10 -2.35 3.03
C LEU A 11 1.01 -1.49 2.43
N PHE A 12 0.75 -0.92 1.27
CA PHE A 12 1.65 0.01 0.61
C PHE A 12 1.05 1.43 0.62
N ILE A 13 1.85 2.39 1.04
CA ILE A 13 1.48 3.81 1.08
C ILE A 13 2.32 4.56 0.04
N ASP A 14 1.67 5.07 -1.01
CA ASP A 14 2.31 5.91 -2.02
C ASP A 14 2.39 7.36 -1.53
N GLN A 15 3.61 7.83 -1.29
CA GLN A 15 3.89 9.19 -0.86
C GLN A 15 5.08 9.76 -1.65
N LYS A 16 4.89 10.93 -2.28
CA LYS A 16 5.90 11.54 -3.17
C LYS A 16 6.86 12.48 -2.46
N ASP A 17 6.45 13.05 -1.32
CA ASP A 17 7.16 14.18 -0.72
C ASP A 17 8.13 13.77 0.41
N LEU A 18 8.39 12.47 0.56
CA LEU A 18 9.40 11.96 1.49
C LEU A 18 10.79 12.03 0.85
N LYS A 19 11.57 13.03 1.27
CA LYS A 19 12.97 13.17 0.88
C LYS A 19 13.88 12.92 2.08
N SER A 20 15.06 12.35 1.83
CA SER A 20 16.06 12.06 2.87
C SER A 20 16.47 13.30 3.66
N GLU A 21 16.52 14.47 3.02
CA GLU A 21 16.81 15.77 3.65
C GLU A 21 15.80 16.17 4.74
N ASN A 22 14.61 15.57 4.74
CA ASN A 22 13.56 15.86 5.72
C ASN A 22 13.52 14.84 6.87
N LEU A 23 14.36 13.79 6.84
CA LEU A 23 14.40 12.73 7.83
C LEU A 23 15.42 13.06 8.92
N GLU A 24 14.95 13.20 10.15
CA GLU A 24 15.77 13.41 11.34
C GLU A 24 15.28 12.50 12.47
N GLU A 25 16.18 12.07 13.35
CA GLU A 25 15.82 11.21 14.47
C GLU A 25 14.83 11.91 15.41
N GLY A 26 13.78 11.20 15.82
CA GLY A 26 12.73 11.73 16.69
C GLY A 26 11.75 12.70 16.00
N LYS A 27 11.98 13.06 14.74
CA LYS A 27 11.07 13.92 13.98
C LYS A 27 9.83 13.14 13.56
N THR A 28 8.66 13.65 13.95
CA THR A 28 7.38 13.16 13.44
C THR A 28 7.15 13.72 12.03
N ILE A 29 6.80 12.86 11.09
CA ILE A 29 6.50 13.24 9.71
C ILE A 29 5.03 12.92 9.44
N GLU A 30 4.30 13.93 9.01
CA GLU A 30 2.92 13.76 8.56
C GLU A 30 2.93 13.14 7.16
N ILE A 31 2.37 11.94 7.04
CA ILE A 31 2.21 11.26 5.75
C ILE A 31 0.81 11.57 5.23
N ASN A 32 0.76 12.29 4.12
CA ASN A 32 -0.46 12.54 3.36
C ASN A 32 -0.45 11.65 2.11
N PRO A 33 -0.94 10.40 2.23
CA PRO A 33 -0.80 9.42 1.17
C PRO A 33 -1.61 9.85 -0.06
N LYS A 34 -0.99 9.77 -1.24
CA LYS A 34 -1.73 10.00 -2.49
C LYS A 34 -2.66 8.82 -2.76
N LYS A 35 -2.16 7.62 -2.54
CA LYS A 35 -2.88 6.35 -2.68
C LYS A 35 -2.39 5.35 -1.64
N ILE A 36 -3.28 4.45 -1.26
CA ILE A 36 -2.98 3.34 -0.39
C ILE A 36 -3.43 2.07 -1.11
N PHE A 37 -2.51 1.12 -1.25
CA PHE A 37 -2.78 -0.16 -1.88
C PHE A 37 -2.56 -1.27 -0.88
N ILE A 38 -3.31 -2.35 -1.05
CA ILE A 38 -2.96 -3.63 -0.48
C ILE A 38 -2.33 -4.45 -1.58
N THR A 39 -1.18 -5.04 -1.28
CA THR A 39 -0.46 -5.92 -2.17
C THR A 39 -0.54 -7.35 -1.67
N VAL A 40 -0.59 -8.29 -2.60
CA VAL A 40 -0.45 -9.72 -2.35
C VAL A 40 0.87 -10.16 -2.98
N ASN A 41 1.79 -10.68 -2.17
CA ASN A 41 3.13 -11.05 -2.64
C ASN A 41 3.82 -9.93 -3.45
N LYS A 42 3.78 -8.69 -2.93
CA LYS A 42 4.31 -7.47 -3.60
C LYS A 42 3.67 -7.12 -4.95
N VAL A 43 2.51 -7.69 -5.28
CA VAL A 43 1.71 -7.31 -6.45
C VAL A 43 0.50 -6.52 -5.97
N PRO A 44 0.25 -5.29 -6.48
CA PRO A 44 -0.95 -4.53 -6.15
C PRO A 44 -2.21 -5.37 -6.35
N PHE A 45 -3.14 -5.34 -5.40
CA PHE A 45 -4.36 -6.13 -5.45
C PHE A 45 -5.62 -5.27 -5.33
N TYR A 46 -5.65 -4.32 -4.40
CA TYR A 46 -6.73 -3.33 -4.34
C TYR A 46 -6.28 -1.98 -3.77
N GLU A 47 -6.99 -0.92 -4.15
CA GLU A 47 -6.91 0.41 -3.54
C GLU A 47 -7.88 0.49 -2.34
N CYS A 48 -7.47 1.12 -1.25
CA CYS A 48 -8.32 1.30 -0.07
C CYS A 48 -8.19 2.67 0.58
N ASP A 49 -9.22 3.04 1.35
CA ASP A 49 -9.13 4.10 2.37
C ASP A 49 -8.93 3.46 3.73
N ILE A 50 -8.01 3.98 4.53
CA ILE A 50 -7.84 3.54 5.92
C ILE A 50 -8.62 4.47 6.85
N ARG A 51 -9.33 3.87 7.79
CA ARG A 51 -9.96 4.59 8.91
C ARG A 51 -9.60 3.90 10.21
N ASN A 52 -9.42 4.68 11.27
CA ASN A 52 -9.24 4.16 12.61
C ASN A 52 -10.61 4.08 13.32
N TYR A 53 -10.93 2.91 13.86
CA TYR A 53 -12.08 2.66 14.73
C TYR A 53 -11.58 1.94 15.98
N ASP A 54 -11.56 2.62 17.12
CA ASP A 54 -11.17 2.05 18.41
C ASP A 54 -9.83 1.30 18.38
N ASP A 55 -8.78 1.97 17.88
CA ASP A 55 -7.41 1.44 17.69
C ASP A 55 -7.27 0.33 16.65
N ILE A 56 -8.34 0.05 15.89
CA ILE A 56 -8.33 -0.88 14.77
C ILE A 56 -8.30 -0.09 13.46
N LEU A 57 -7.29 -0.34 12.64
CA LEU A 57 -7.23 0.20 11.28
C LEU A 57 -8.07 -0.67 10.34
N ILE A 58 -9.11 -0.07 9.78
CA ILE A 58 -10.02 -0.70 8.83
C ILE A 58 -9.76 -0.11 7.44
N GLY A 59 -9.31 -0.95 6.52
CA GLY A 59 -9.18 -0.63 5.10
C GLY A 59 -10.49 -0.86 4.35
N ARG A 60 -11.18 0.21 3.96
CA ARG A 60 -12.33 0.12 3.06
C ARG A 60 -11.83 -0.04 1.62
N ILE A 61 -12.14 -1.18 1.01
CA ILE A 61 -11.83 -1.43 -0.41
C ILE A 61 -12.57 -0.40 -1.28
N LYS A 62 -11.82 0.34 -2.09
CA LYS A 62 -12.34 1.28 -3.08
C LYS A 62 -12.43 0.64 -4.46
N LYS A 63 -11.38 -0.06 -4.87
CA LYS A 63 -11.28 -0.72 -6.17
C LYS A 63 -10.39 -1.95 -6.07
N ILE A 64 -10.86 -3.09 -6.56
CA ILE A 64 -10.04 -4.29 -6.77
C ILE A 64 -9.46 -4.19 -8.18
N PHE A 65 -8.17 -4.48 -8.30
CA PHE A 65 -7.47 -4.43 -9.58
C PHE A 65 -7.60 -5.77 -10.31
N ASP A 66 -7.70 -5.70 -11.63
CA ASP A 66 -7.40 -6.86 -12.47
C ASP A 66 -5.88 -7.04 -12.63
N LEU A 67 -5.47 -8.13 -13.29
CA LEU A 67 -4.06 -8.44 -13.48
C LEU A 67 -3.33 -7.35 -14.29
N GLY A 68 -3.97 -6.78 -15.31
CA GLY A 68 -3.35 -5.74 -16.15
C GLY A 68 -3.09 -4.48 -15.34
N GLU A 69 -4.11 -4.00 -14.62
CA GLU A 69 -4.00 -2.84 -13.74
C GLU A 69 -2.93 -3.04 -12.66
N SER A 70 -2.84 -4.24 -12.12
CA SER A 70 -1.85 -4.59 -11.08
C SER A 70 -0.42 -4.49 -11.61
N LEU A 71 -0.18 -4.95 -12.84
CA LEU A 71 1.11 -4.86 -13.51
C LEU A 71 1.47 -3.41 -13.86
N ASP A 72 0.52 -2.66 -14.42
CA ASP A 72 0.73 -1.25 -14.76
C ASP A 72 1.09 -0.42 -13.52
N ILE A 73 0.41 -0.63 -12.40
CA ILE A 73 0.72 0.05 -11.13
C ILE A 73 2.11 -0.37 -10.66
N LYS A 74 2.44 -1.66 -10.76
CA LYS A 74 3.75 -2.18 -10.34
C LYS A 74 4.89 -1.49 -11.09
N GLU A 75 4.78 -1.38 -12.41
CA GLU A 75 5.80 -0.74 -13.25
C GLU A 75 5.94 0.76 -12.96
N ASN A 76 4.82 1.47 -12.81
CA ASN A 76 4.83 2.92 -12.62
C ASN A 76 5.27 3.38 -11.22
N VAL A 77 5.01 2.56 -10.19
CA VAL A 77 5.25 2.92 -8.78
C VAL A 77 6.53 2.27 -8.23
N PHE A 78 6.86 1.05 -8.65
CA PHE A 78 7.92 0.26 -8.01
C PHE A 78 9.22 0.11 -8.82
N GLN A 79 9.25 0.45 -10.12
CA GLN A 79 10.47 0.29 -10.96
C GLN A 79 11.23 1.60 -11.25
N LYS A 80 11.01 2.67 -10.46
CA LYS A 80 11.83 3.89 -10.54
C LYS A 80 13.07 3.85 -9.63
N GLU A 81 13.67 2.68 -9.46
CA GLU A 81 14.99 2.51 -8.82
C GLU A 81 16.10 2.52 -9.86
#